data_AF-A0A2H5F158-F1
#
_entry.id   AF-A0A2H5F158-F1
#
_cell.length_a   1.000
_cell.length_b   1.000
_cell.length_c   1.000
_cell.angle_alpha   90.00
_cell.angle_beta   90.00
_cell.angle_gamma   90.00
#
_symmetry.space_group_name_H-M   'P 1'
#
loop_
_entity.id
_entity.type
_entity.pdbx_description
1 polymer ?
#
loop_
_entity_poly.entity_id
_entity_poly.type
_entity_poly.pdbx_seq_one_letter_code
_entity_poly.pdbx_strand_id
1 'polypeptide(L)' 'MKCTFIRAHRDQFRIRAKCRVLPVHFSSFSVGLKEPLSRRAEEDMHQTALIRQAWTESGRIYGYRKLADDL' A
#
# COMPACT_ATOMS: atom_id res chain seq x y z
N MET A 1 -5.89 7.17 23.39
CA MET A 1 -4.71 6.52 22.74
C MET A 1 -4.95 5.01 22.59
N LYS A 2 -5.81 4.59 21.63
CA LYS A 2 -6.20 3.17 21.46
C LYS A 2 -5.24 2.39 20.55
N CYS A 3 -4.75 3.02 19.49
CA CYS A 3 -3.81 2.41 18.54
C CYS A 3 -2.44 2.13 19.17
N THR A 4 -1.97 2.99 20.09
CA THR A 4 -0.70 2.78 20.79
C THR A 4 -0.75 1.55 21.71
N PHE A 5 -1.86 1.33 22.40
CA PHE A 5 -2.10 0.14 23.21
C PHE A 5 -2.13 -1.13 22.36
N ILE A 6 -2.81 -1.11 21.21
CA ILE A 6 -2.83 -2.25 20.27
C ILE A 6 -1.41 -2.56 19.78
N ARG A 7 -0.60 -1.53 19.50
CA ARG A 7 0.79 -1.67 19.05
C ARG A 7 1.71 -2.23 20.14
N ALA A 8 1.58 -1.77 21.38
CA ALA A 8 2.40 -2.22 22.51
C ALA A 8 2.18 -3.70 22.88
N HIS A 9 0.99 -4.23 22.65
CA HIS A 9 0.66 -5.61 22.99
C HIS A 9 0.58 -6.53 21.76
N ARG A 10 1.07 -6.12 20.59
CA ARG A 10 0.84 -6.81 19.30
C ARG A 10 1.24 -8.29 19.33
N ASP A 11 2.29 -8.64 20.08
CA ASP A 11 2.86 -9.99 20.12
C ASP A 11 2.09 -10.93 21.06
N GLN A 12 1.25 -10.38 21.95
CA GLN A 12 0.47 -11.15 22.93
C GLN A 12 -0.93 -11.53 22.40
N PHE A 13 -1.52 -10.73 21.50
CA PHE A 13 -2.86 -11.02 20.98
C PHE A 13 -3.03 -10.52 19.55
N ARG A 14 -3.78 -11.29 18.75
CA ARG A 14 -4.15 -10.94 17.37
C ARG A 14 -4.78 -9.54 17.29
N ILE A 15 -4.20 -8.68 16.46
CA ILE A 15 -4.64 -7.28 16.23
C ILE A 15 -6.15 -7.18 15.95
N ARG A 16 -6.70 -8.09 15.13
CA ARG A 16 -8.13 -8.09 14.78
C ARG A 16 -9.06 -8.26 15.99
N ALA A 17 -8.66 -9.04 17.00
CA ALA A 17 -9.45 -9.21 18.22
C ALA A 17 -9.48 -7.90 19.03
N LYS A 18 -8.34 -7.22 19.15
CA LYS A 18 -8.26 -5.93 19.84
C LYS A 18 -8.98 -4.80 19.11
N CYS A 19 -8.96 -4.78 17.78
CA CYS A 19 -9.74 -3.83 16.98
C CYS A 19 -11.25 -3.96 17.23
N ARG A 20 -11.76 -5.19 17.46
CA ARG A 20 -13.16 -5.44 17.83
C ARG A 20 -13.49 -4.95 19.24
N VAL A 21 -12.58 -5.13 20.19
CA VAL A 21 -12.77 -4.73 21.60
C VAL A 21 -12.64 -3.22 21.81
N LEU A 22 -11.76 -2.54 21.06
CA LEU A 22 -11.44 -1.12 21.23
C LEU A 22 -12.20 -0.17 20.28
N PRO A 23 -13.35 -0.60 19.74
CA PRO A 23 -13.92 -0.18 18.45
C PRO A 23 -12.98 0.68 17.58
N VAL A 24 -11.91 0.07 17.07
CA VAL A 24 -10.99 0.72 16.12
C VAL A 24 -11.15 0.04 14.76
N HIS A 25 -11.37 0.83 13.71
CA HIS A 25 -11.44 0.29 12.36
C HIS A 25 -10.06 -0.25 11.93
N PHE A 26 -10.01 -1.52 11.52
CA PHE A 26 -8.76 -2.20 11.20
C PHE A 26 -7.99 -1.52 10.05
N SER A 27 -8.70 -0.96 9.04
CA SER A 27 -8.02 -0.25 7.94
C SER A 27 -7.30 0.99 8.43
N SER A 28 -7.91 1.76 9.33
CA SER A 28 -7.31 2.96 9.90
C SER A 28 -6.11 2.62 10.79
N PHE A 29 -6.17 1.47 11.47
CA PHE A 29 -5.06 0.98 12.30
C PHE A 29 -3.89 0.44 11.47
N SER A 30 -4.16 -0.31 10.40
CA SER A 30 -3.13 -0.95 9.58
C SER A 30 -2.36 0.04 8.70
N VAL A 31 -2.92 1.20 8.36
CA VAL A 31 -2.22 2.26 7.62
C VAL A 31 -0.97 2.74 8.36
N GLY A 32 -1.05 2.93 9.68
CA GLY A 32 0.10 3.29 10.52
C GLY A 32 0.95 2.10 10.98
N LEU A 33 0.56 0.87 10.60
CA LEU A 33 1.27 -0.36 10.92
C LEU A 33 2.05 -0.92 9.72
N LYS A 34 1.90 -0.30 8.52
CA LYS A 34 2.69 -0.67 7.36
C LYS A 34 4.16 -0.44 7.70
N GLU A 35 4.90 -1.54 7.74
CA GLU A 35 6.35 -1.56 7.65
C GLU A 35 6.81 -0.68 6.47
N PRO A 36 8.08 -0.22 6.46
CA PRO A 36 8.62 0.40 5.26
C PRO A 36 8.26 -0.45 4.04
N LEU A 37 7.88 0.21 2.94
CA LEU A 37 7.50 -0.48 1.72
C LEU A 37 8.59 -1.50 1.39
N SER A 38 8.18 -2.74 1.10
CA SER A 38 9.16 -3.69 0.63
C SER A 38 9.77 -3.15 -0.67
N ARG A 39 11.01 -3.51 -0.97
CA ARG A 39 11.67 -3.13 -2.23
C ARG A 39 10.79 -3.39 -3.45
N ARG A 40 10.02 -4.50 -3.42
CA ARG A 40 9.04 -4.82 -4.47
C ARG A 40 7.90 -3.82 -4.55
N ALA A 41 7.35 -3.39 -3.41
CA ALA A 41 6.27 -2.40 -3.40
C ALA A 41 6.74 -1.02 -3.84
N GLU A 42 8.00 -0.65 -3.56
CA GLU A 42 8.61 0.58 -4.09
C GLU A 42 8.78 0.51 -5.60
N GLU A 43 9.26 -0.62 -6.11
CA GLU A 43 9.43 -0.86 -7.54
C GLU A 43 8.08 -0.90 -8.27
N ASP A 44 7.06 -1.53 -7.69
CA ASP A 44 5.70 -1.54 -8.23
C ASP A 44 5.11 -0.11 -8.30
N MET A 45 5.40 0.74 -7.30
CA MET A 45 5.01 2.16 -7.32
C MET A 45 5.71 2.92 -8.44
N HIS A 46 7.01 2.68 -8.64
CA HIS A 46 7.78 3.28 -9.73
C HIS A 46 7.25 2.84 -11.10
N GLN A 47 7.03 1.55 -11.32
CA GLN A 47 6.44 1.02 -12.55
C GLN A 47 5.04 1.58 -12.80
N THR A 48 4.21 1.69 -11.77
CA THR A 48 2.88 2.30 -11.88
C THR A 48 2.96 3.76 -12.34
N ALA A 49 3.95 4.52 -11.85
CA ALA A 49 4.16 5.90 -12.26
C ALA A 49 4.54 5.99 -13.76
N LEU A 50 5.45 5.13 -14.22
CA LEU A 50 5.86 5.07 -15.63
C LEU A 50 4.70 4.68 -16.55
N ILE A 51 3.89 3.70 -16.16
CA ILE A 51 2.68 3.30 -16.92
C ILE A 51 1.71 4.48 -17.05
N ARG A 52 1.49 5.25 -15.97
CA ARG A 52 0.61 6.42 -15.99
C ARG A 52 1.13 7.54 -16.87
N GLN A 53 2.44 7.77 -16.86
CA GLN A 53 3.08 8.75 -17.72
C GLN A 53 2.91 8.35 -19.19
N ALA A 54 3.27 7.12 -19.55
CA ALA A 54 3.14 6.64 -20.91
C ALA A 54 1.69 6.61 -21.42
N TRP A 55 0.72 6.31 -20.54
CA TRP A 55 -0.71 6.42 -20.87
C TRP A 55 -1.14 7.86 -21.18
N THR A 56 -0.53 8.83 -20.50
CA THR A 56 -0.82 10.24 -20.74
C THR A 56 -0.16 10.71 -22.05
N GLU A 57 1.09 10.30 -22.28
CA GLU A 57 1.85 10.61 -23.50
C GLU A 57 1.25 9.94 -24.75
N SER A 58 0.64 8.77 -24.61
CA SER A 58 -0.05 8.09 -25.71
C SER A 58 -1.34 8.77 -26.17
N GLY A 59 -1.77 9.84 -25.48
CA GLY A 59 -3.08 10.43 -25.70
C GLY A 59 -4.22 9.47 -25.36
N ARG A 60 -3.97 8.49 -24.48
CA ARG A 60 -4.93 7.43 -24.09
C ARG A 60 -5.32 6.49 -25.23
N ILE A 61 -4.43 6.32 -26.20
CA ILE A 61 -4.59 5.41 -27.33
C ILE A 61 -4.00 4.05 -26.95
N TYR A 62 -4.80 3.00 -27.12
CA TYR A 62 -4.36 1.63 -26.88
C TYR A 62 -3.40 1.15 -28.00
N GLY A 63 -2.33 0.43 -27.63
CA GLY A 63 -1.34 -0.08 -28.58
C GLY A 63 -0.27 0.93 -29.03
N TYR A 64 -0.31 2.16 -28.52
CA TYR A 64 0.73 3.15 -28.74
C TYR A 64 1.97 2.82 -27.90
N ARG A 65 3.10 2.53 -28.57
CA ARG A 65 4.44 2.26 -28.03
C ARG A 65 4.51 1.19 -26.91
N LYS A 66 5.25 0.11 -27.14
CA LYS A 66 5.36 -0.98 -26.15
C LYS A 66 6.22 -0.55 -24.98
N LEU A 67 5.58 -0.17 -23.87
CA LEU A 67 6.25 0.20 -22.63
C LEU A 67 7.22 -0.87 -22.11
N ALA A 68 6.88 -2.15 -22.34
CA ALA A 68 7.71 -3.28 -21.93
C ALA A 68 9.06 -3.36 -22.67
N ASP A 69 9.18 -2.72 -23.84
CA ASP A 69 10.44 -2.64 -24.58
C ASP A 69 11.29 -1.43 -24.13
N ASP A 70 10.68 -0.46 -23.43
CA ASP A 70 11.33 0.77 -22.93
C ASP A 70 11.73 0.69 -21.43
N LEU A 71 11.22 -0.30 -20.68
CA LEU A 71 11.48 -0.58 -19.25
C LEU A 71 12.61 -1.60 -19.07
#